data_AF-A0A962LII6-F1
#
_entry.id   AF-A0A962LII6-F1
#
_cell.length_a   1.000
_cell.length_b   1.000
_cell.length_c   1.000
_cell.angle_alpha   90.00
_cell.angle_beta   90.00
_cell.angle_gamma   90.00
#
_symmetry.space_group_name_H-M   'P 1'
#
loop_
_entity.id
_entity.type
_entity.pdbx_description
1 polymer ?
#
loop_
_entity_poly.entity_id
_entity_poly.type
_entity_poly.pdbx_seq_one_letter_code
_entity_poly.pdbx_strand_id
1 'polypeptide(L)'
;PYFQQLSAALDGADLAKPSLVVDRERLLENVRTLMGHLDGRFHYRIVAKSLPSLALLETVMQASGSNRLMLFHQPFINRVANRYPQADVLLGKPMPVAAAHNFYRQFDGGGFQPQRQLRWLLDTPERVAQYDELARSLDQAMLACIELDVGLHRGGVRNDEQLLAMLEMIEASPRLHFSGFMGYEPHVVKVPLGEAIT
;
A
#
# COMPACT_ATOMS: atom_id res chain seq x y z
N PRO A 1 -34.20 9.44 10.99
CA PRO A 1 -33.63 9.06 12.31
C PRO A 1 -32.12 9.30 12.44
N TYR A 2 -31.27 8.60 11.68
CA TYR A 2 -29.80 8.67 11.83
C TYR A 2 -29.21 10.09 11.72
N PHE A 3 -29.49 10.80 10.62
CA PHE A 3 -28.95 12.16 10.42
C PHE A 3 -29.50 13.20 11.40
N GLN A 4 -30.72 12.99 11.92
CA GLN A 4 -31.31 13.86 12.94
C GLN A 4 -30.60 13.67 14.28
N GLN A 5 -30.29 12.43 14.67
CA GLN A 5 -29.50 12.14 15.86
C GLN A 5 -28.08 12.70 15.74
N LEU A 6 -27.47 12.59 14.55
CA LEU A 6 -26.16 13.17 14.31
C LEU A 6 -26.19 14.71 14.42
N SER A 7 -27.19 15.37 13.83
CA SER A 7 -27.37 16.82 13.95
C SER A 7 -27.51 17.23 15.41
N ALA A 8 -28.39 16.57 16.16
CA ALA A 8 -28.60 16.87 17.59
C ALA A 8 -27.35 16.62 18.43
N ALA A 9 -26.52 15.62 18.10
CA ALA A 9 -25.26 15.36 18.78
C ALA A 9 -24.21 16.44 18.48
N LEU A 10 -24.16 16.95 17.23
CA LEU A 10 -23.30 18.08 16.87
C LEU A 10 -23.73 19.37 17.59
N ASP A 11 -25.03 19.64 17.62
CA ASP A 11 -25.59 20.79 18.33
C ASP A 11 -25.31 20.69 19.84
N GLY A 12 -25.54 19.52 20.44
CA GLY A 12 -25.26 19.27 21.86
C GLY A 12 -23.78 19.32 22.23
N ALA A 13 -22.88 19.15 21.25
CA ALA A 13 -21.43 19.29 21.42
C ALA A 13 -20.90 20.69 21.04
N ASP A 14 -21.79 21.64 20.73
CA ASP A 14 -21.47 23.00 20.26
C ASP A 14 -20.54 23.02 19.02
N LEU A 15 -20.71 22.02 18.14
CA LEU A 15 -19.93 21.88 16.90
C LEU A 15 -20.65 22.57 15.73
N ALA A 16 -20.63 23.90 15.71
CA ALA A 16 -21.31 24.73 14.71
C ALA A 16 -20.41 25.15 13.51
N LYS A 17 -19.43 24.33 13.11
CA LYS A 17 -18.49 24.61 11.99
C LYS A 17 -18.40 23.44 11.02
N PRO A 18 -17.88 23.63 9.78
CA PRO A 18 -17.61 22.52 8.87
C PRO A 18 -16.80 21.43 9.56
N SER A 19 -17.38 20.24 9.68
CA SER A 19 -16.87 19.13 10.46
C SER A 19 -16.91 17.85 9.65
N LEU A 20 -15.83 17.08 9.67
CA LEU A 20 -15.80 15.73 9.13
C LEU A 20 -16.20 14.76 10.24
N VAL A 21 -17.32 14.06 10.06
CA VAL A 21 -17.77 13.02 10.99
C VAL A 21 -17.52 11.65 10.38
N VAL A 22 -16.93 10.76 11.16
CA VAL A 22 -16.78 9.34 10.82
C VAL A 22 -17.62 8.53 11.80
N ASP A 23 -18.63 7.84 11.28
CA ASP A 23 -19.35 6.83 12.06
C ASP A 23 -18.46 5.60 12.21
N ARG A 24 -17.94 5.41 13.43
CA ARG A 24 -17.02 4.32 13.75
C ARG A 24 -17.70 2.96 13.71
N GLU A 25 -18.96 2.86 14.12
CA GLU A 25 -19.69 1.58 14.10
C GLU A 25 -19.93 1.13 12.66
N ARG A 26 -20.37 2.03 11.78
CA ARG A 26 -20.51 1.75 10.35
C ARG A 26 -19.17 1.44 9.68
N LEU A 27 -18.10 2.13 10.05
CA LEU A 27 -16.76 1.80 9.54
C LEU A 27 -16.38 0.35 9.90
N LEU A 28 -16.59 -0.06 11.15
CA LEU A 28 -16.30 -1.42 11.61
C LEU A 28 -17.20 -2.46 10.92
N GLU A 29 -18.47 -2.15 10.72
CA GLU A 29 -19.38 -3.02 9.97
C GLU A 29 -18.94 -3.20 8.51
N ASN A 30 -18.53 -2.12 7.84
CA ASN A 30 -18.01 -2.20 6.47
C ASN A 30 -16.75 -3.09 6.39
N VAL A 31 -15.87 -3.01 7.39
CA VAL A 31 -14.70 -3.90 7.48
C VAL A 31 -15.15 -5.35 7.67
N ARG A 32 -16.10 -5.64 8.57
CA ARG A 32 -16.64 -6.99 8.75
C ARG A 32 -17.24 -7.55 7.48
N THR A 33 -18.05 -6.77 6.77
CA THR A 33 -18.65 -7.16 5.47
C THR A 33 -17.57 -7.50 4.45
N LEU A 34 -16.54 -6.65 4.30
CA LEU A 34 -15.42 -6.91 3.40
C LEU A 34 -14.70 -8.22 3.76
N MET A 35 -14.36 -8.40 5.03
CA MET A 35 -13.66 -9.61 5.49
C MET A 35 -14.51 -10.86 5.29
N GLY A 36 -15.83 -10.78 5.47
CA GLY A 36 -16.77 -11.85 5.15
C GLY A 36 -16.81 -12.20 3.66
N HIS A 37 -16.71 -11.22 2.76
CA HIS A 37 -16.62 -11.50 1.32
C HIS A 37 -15.29 -12.14 0.91
N LEU A 38 -14.20 -11.78 1.58
CA LEU A 38 -12.90 -12.39 1.31
C LEU A 38 -12.87 -13.84 1.80
N ASP A 39 -13.49 -14.13 2.94
CA ASP A 39 -13.64 -15.47 3.54
C ASP A 39 -12.32 -16.26 3.59
N GLY A 40 -11.23 -15.57 3.97
CA GLY A 40 -9.88 -16.15 4.05
C GLY A 40 -9.22 -16.47 2.70
N ARG A 41 -9.91 -16.32 1.57
CA ARG A 41 -9.39 -16.66 0.22
C ARG A 41 -8.25 -15.76 -0.23
N PHE A 42 -8.21 -14.53 0.28
CA PHE A 42 -7.20 -13.54 -0.09
C PHE A 42 -6.58 -12.87 1.14
N HIS A 43 -5.29 -12.57 1.06
CA HIS A 43 -4.61 -11.74 2.03
C HIS A 43 -4.96 -10.26 1.80
N TYR A 44 -5.87 -9.73 2.61
CA TYR A 44 -6.29 -8.34 2.51
C TYR A 44 -5.14 -7.36 2.79
N ARG A 45 -4.93 -6.39 1.89
CA ARG A 45 -4.01 -5.25 2.07
C ARG A 45 -4.80 -3.95 2.10
N ILE A 46 -4.67 -3.17 3.17
CA ILE A 46 -5.38 -1.91 3.38
C ILE A 46 -4.75 -0.81 2.52
N VAL A 47 -5.51 -0.23 1.60
CA VAL A 47 -5.05 0.86 0.73
C VAL A 47 -5.24 2.20 1.45
N ALA A 48 -4.15 2.82 1.90
CA ALA A 48 -4.21 3.95 2.83
C ALA A 48 -4.29 5.35 2.17
N LYS A 49 -4.36 5.45 0.83
CA LYS A 49 -4.41 6.76 0.13
C LYS A 49 -5.62 7.62 0.53
N SER A 50 -6.75 6.98 0.83
CA SER A 50 -7.97 7.63 1.31
C SER A 50 -8.06 7.70 2.85
N LEU A 51 -7.07 7.16 3.56
CA LEU A 51 -7.05 7.06 5.02
C LEU A 51 -5.73 7.59 5.63
N PRO A 52 -5.34 8.87 5.40
CA PRO A 52 -4.09 9.44 5.91
C PRO A 52 -4.14 9.77 7.41
N SER A 53 -4.78 8.92 8.22
CA SER A 53 -4.90 9.04 9.67
C SER A 53 -4.38 7.77 10.32
N LEU A 54 -3.32 7.89 11.13
CA LEU A 54 -2.74 6.75 11.83
C LEU A 54 -3.78 6.07 12.73
N ALA A 55 -4.58 6.83 13.49
CA ALA A 55 -5.58 6.28 14.40
C ALA A 55 -6.71 5.53 13.68
N LEU A 56 -7.19 6.06 12.55
CA LEU A 56 -8.17 5.34 11.74
C LEU A 56 -7.56 4.11 11.07
N LEU A 57 -6.31 4.20 10.61
CA LEU A 57 -5.58 3.06 10.06
C LEU A 57 -5.42 1.95 11.09
N GLU A 58 -5.05 2.28 12.33
CA GLU A 58 -4.98 1.32 13.46
C GLU A 58 -6.34 0.66 13.72
N THR A 59 -7.42 1.44 13.69
CA THR A 59 -8.79 0.92 13.83
C THR A 59 -9.12 -0.11 12.73
N VAL A 60 -8.79 0.18 11.47
CA VAL A 60 -9.04 -0.75 10.34
C VAL A 60 -8.12 -1.97 10.41
N MET A 61 -6.85 -1.80 10.79
CA MET A 61 -5.90 -2.91 11.00
C MET A 61 -6.41 -3.88 12.07
N GLN A 62 -6.86 -3.35 13.21
CA GLN A 62 -7.42 -4.16 14.30
C GLN A 62 -8.72 -4.87 13.87
N ALA A 63 -9.63 -4.15 13.22
CA ALA A 63 -10.92 -4.71 12.82
C ALA A 63 -10.81 -5.76 11.70
N SER A 64 -9.86 -5.60 10.78
CA SER A 64 -9.63 -6.55 9.68
C SER A 64 -8.66 -7.68 10.05
N GLY A 65 -7.91 -7.54 11.15
CA GLY A 65 -6.78 -8.41 11.48
C GLY A 65 -5.58 -8.29 10.54
N SER A 66 -5.60 -7.37 9.57
CA SER A 66 -4.52 -7.21 8.61
C SER A 66 -3.48 -6.20 9.08
N ASN A 67 -2.21 -6.59 8.98
CA ASN A 67 -1.06 -5.71 9.10
C ASN A 67 -0.50 -5.27 7.72
N ARG A 68 -1.11 -5.70 6.62
CA ARG A 68 -0.65 -5.41 5.26
C ARG A 68 -1.20 -4.06 4.80
N LEU A 69 -0.33 -3.15 4.41
CA LEU A 69 -0.63 -1.78 4.03
C LEU A 69 -0.15 -1.50 2.61
N MET A 70 -0.95 -0.77 1.83
CA MET A 70 -0.53 -0.16 0.57
C MET A 70 -0.42 1.35 0.74
N LEU A 71 0.79 1.88 0.61
CA LEU A 71 1.11 3.30 0.86
C LEU A 71 1.59 4.01 -0.42
N PHE A 72 1.49 5.34 -0.45
CA PHE A 72 1.67 6.14 -1.67
C PHE A 72 2.54 7.40 -1.48
N HIS A 73 3.03 7.66 -0.27
CA HIS A 73 3.71 8.92 0.06
C HIS A 73 4.78 8.70 1.13
N GLN A 74 6.03 9.06 0.82
CA GLN A 74 7.20 8.73 1.66
C GLN A 74 7.09 9.18 3.12
N PRO A 75 6.75 10.45 3.46
CA PRO A 75 6.60 10.86 4.85
C PRO A 75 5.61 10.01 5.65
N PHE A 76 4.57 9.49 5.01
CA PHE A 76 3.61 8.62 5.69
C PHE A 76 4.18 7.22 5.96
N ILE A 77 5.08 6.72 5.10
CA ILE A 77 5.79 5.45 5.33
C ILE A 77 6.62 5.54 6.61
N ASN A 78 7.38 6.62 6.82
CA ASN A 78 8.16 6.82 8.05
C ASN A 78 7.26 6.85 9.30
N ARG A 79 6.12 7.55 9.23
CA ARG A 79 5.16 7.57 10.34
C ARG A 79 4.58 6.19 10.65
N VAL A 80 4.29 5.40 9.62
CA VAL A 80 3.81 4.01 9.76
C VAL A 80 4.90 3.12 10.35
N ALA A 81 6.13 3.17 9.82
CA ALA A 81 7.26 2.39 10.31
C ALA A 81 7.53 2.65 11.81
N ASN A 82 7.44 3.91 12.24
CA ASN A 82 7.65 4.29 13.64
C ASN A 82 6.50 3.84 14.55
N ARG A 83 5.25 3.91 14.08
CA ARG A 83 4.06 3.64 14.92
C ARG A 83 3.64 2.16 14.92
N TYR A 84 3.90 1.43 13.84
CA TYR A 84 3.43 0.07 13.60
C TYR A 84 4.58 -0.85 13.17
N PRO A 85 5.43 -1.31 14.12
CA PRO A 85 6.61 -2.11 13.80
C PRO A 85 6.29 -3.43 13.10
N GLN A 86 5.07 -3.94 13.24
CA GLN A 86 4.57 -5.16 12.60
C GLN A 86 3.99 -4.95 11.19
N ALA A 87 3.91 -3.71 10.70
CA ALA A 87 3.30 -3.43 9.40
C ALA A 87 4.05 -4.12 8.26
N ASP A 88 3.33 -4.66 7.29
CA ASP A 88 3.87 -5.12 6.01
C ASP A 88 3.47 -4.10 4.95
N VAL A 89 4.42 -3.38 4.39
CA VAL A 89 4.18 -2.26 3.47
C VAL A 89 4.54 -2.65 2.03
N LEU A 90 3.61 -2.36 1.13
CA LEU A 90 3.82 -2.37 -0.33
C LEU A 90 3.52 -0.97 -0.86
N LEU A 91 4.39 -0.44 -1.70
CA LEU A 91 4.12 0.83 -2.38
C LEU A 91 3.07 0.61 -3.47
N GLY A 92 2.03 1.43 -3.49
CA GLY A 92 0.95 1.35 -4.49
C GLY A 92 1.20 2.18 -5.74
N LYS A 93 2.37 2.80 -5.85
CA LYS A 93 2.87 3.47 -7.05
C LYS A 93 4.39 3.47 -7.02
N PRO A 94 5.06 3.47 -8.18
CA PRO A 94 6.49 3.63 -8.19
C PRO A 94 6.91 4.96 -7.57
N MET A 95 7.97 4.91 -6.76
CA MET A 95 8.52 6.08 -6.08
C MET A 95 9.85 6.47 -6.72
N PRO A 96 10.12 7.76 -6.97
CA PRO A 96 11.45 8.21 -7.36
C PRO A 96 12.48 7.73 -6.33
N VAL A 97 13.68 7.33 -6.78
CA VAL A 97 14.74 6.83 -5.90
C VAL A 97 15.09 7.81 -4.77
N ALA A 98 15.00 9.12 -5.02
CA ALA A 98 15.19 10.16 -4.01
C ALA A 98 14.20 10.04 -2.84
N ALA A 99 12.96 9.59 -3.08
CA ALA A 99 12.00 9.32 -2.02
C ALA A 99 12.42 8.08 -1.20
N ALA A 100 12.92 7.02 -1.83
CA ALA A 100 13.47 5.88 -1.09
C ALA A 100 14.66 6.30 -0.22
N HIS A 101 15.60 7.05 -0.78
CA HIS A 101 16.73 7.63 -0.04
C HIS A 101 16.26 8.46 1.18
N ASN A 102 15.25 9.32 0.99
CA ASN A 102 14.69 10.13 2.08
C ASN A 102 14.04 9.28 3.17
N PHE A 103 13.37 8.17 2.82
CA PHE A 103 12.84 7.23 3.81
C PHE A 103 13.96 6.72 4.72
N TYR A 104 15.03 6.15 4.14
CA TYR A 104 16.13 5.56 4.91
C TYR A 104 16.90 6.62 5.73
N ARG A 105 17.10 7.82 5.18
CA ARG A 105 17.73 8.93 5.92
C ARG A 105 16.92 9.38 7.14
N GLN A 106 15.59 9.29 7.08
CA GLN A 106 14.67 9.71 8.15
C GLN A 106 14.22 8.53 9.03
N PHE A 107 14.73 7.33 8.78
CA PHE A 107 14.36 6.14 9.53
C PHE A 107 15.42 5.89 10.61
N ASP A 108 15.09 6.26 11.85
CA ASP A 108 16.01 6.17 12.99
C ASP A 108 16.12 4.74 13.58
N GLY A 109 15.63 3.73 12.85
CA GLY A 109 15.55 2.35 13.34
C GLY A 109 14.32 2.09 14.22
N GLY A 110 14.34 0.97 14.94
CA GLY A 110 13.25 0.54 15.83
C GLY A 110 12.76 -0.88 15.52
N GLY A 111 11.51 -1.17 15.88
CA GLY A 111 10.94 -2.51 15.69
C GLY A 111 10.59 -2.87 14.24
N PHE A 112 10.44 -1.87 13.36
CA PHE A 112 10.19 -2.08 11.94
C PHE A 112 11.49 -2.45 11.21
N GLN A 113 11.46 -3.47 10.36
CA GLN A 113 12.59 -3.98 9.60
C GLN A 113 12.33 -3.75 8.11
N PRO A 114 12.74 -2.61 7.51
CA PRO A 114 12.45 -2.27 6.12
C PRO A 114 12.85 -3.37 5.13
N GLN A 115 13.99 -4.03 5.36
CA GLN A 115 14.49 -5.12 4.54
C GLN A 115 13.60 -6.38 4.51
N ARG A 116 12.63 -6.50 5.42
CA ARG A 116 11.65 -7.59 5.46
C ARG A 116 10.22 -7.13 5.21
N GLN A 117 9.95 -5.84 5.41
CA GLN A 117 8.59 -5.32 5.54
C GLN A 117 8.26 -4.22 4.52
N LEU A 118 9.23 -3.60 3.86
CA LEU A 118 9.00 -2.50 2.93
C LEU A 118 9.33 -2.93 1.49
N ARG A 119 8.28 -3.14 0.70
CA ARG A 119 8.38 -3.48 -0.74
C ARG A 119 8.23 -2.25 -1.60
N TRP A 120 9.33 -1.86 -2.23
CA TRP A 120 9.37 -0.79 -3.21
C TRP A 120 8.82 -1.27 -4.54
N LEU A 121 7.96 -0.46 -5.15
CA LEU A 121 7.36 -0.78 -6.44
C LEU A 121 8.23 -0.22 -7.56
N LEU A 122 8.67 -1.09 -8.47
CA LEU A 122 9.53 -0.81 -9.62
C LEU A 122 8.81 -1.25 -10.89
N ASP A 123 9.01 -0.54 -11.98
CA ASP A 123 8.21 -0.66 -13.22
C ASP A 123 9.09 -0.53 -14.48
N THR A 124 10.38 -0.18 -14.33
CA THR A 124 11.32 -0.08 -15.45
C THR A 124 12.74 -0.54 -15.05
N PRO A 125 13.57 -1.01 -16.01
CA PRO A 125 14.97 -1.33 -15.77
C PRO A 125 15.78 -0.17 -15.18
N GLU A 126 15.55 1.06 -15.62
CA GLU A 126 16.24 2.24 -15.11
C GLU A 126 15.94 2.46 -13.63
N ARG A 127 14.71 2.17 -13.19
CA ARG A 127 14.34 2.27 -11.79
C ARG A 127 14.98 1.17 -10.96
N VAL A 128 15.10 -0.05 -11.51
CA VAL A 128 15.86 -1.12 -10.86
C VAL A 128 17.31 -0.71 -10.65
N ALA A 129 17.98 -0.17 -11.69
CA ALA A 129 19.36 0.31 -11.57
C ALA A 129 19.52 1.40 -10.49
N GLN A 130 18.61 2.39 -10.47
CA GLN A 130 18.62 3.46 -9.46
C GLN A 130 18.47 2.89 -8.04
N TYR A 131 17.56 1.94 -7.83
CA TYR A 131 17.35 1.33 -6.53
C TYR A 131 18.50 0.41 -6.12
N ASP A 132 19.15 -0.29 -7.05
CA ASP A 132 20.34 -1.09 -6.76
C ASP A 132 21.50 -0.19 -6.31
N GLU A 133 21.77 0.89 -7.03
CA GLU A 133 22.79 1.87 -6.65
C GLU A 133 22.52 2.46 -5.25
N LEU A 134 21.27 2.82 -4.97
CA LEU A 134 20.86 3.30 -3.65
C LEU A 134 21.07 2.22 -2.57
N ALA A 135 20.63 1.00 -2.82
CA ALA A 135 20.74 -0.11 -1.87
C ALA A 135 22.21 -0.42 -1.54
N ARG A 136 23.10 -0.37 -2.53
CA ARG A 136 24.55 -0.53 -2.36
C ARG A 136 25.16 0.62 -1.57
N SER A 137 24.83 1.87 -1.93
CA SER A 137 25.40 3.05 -1.25
C SER A 137 24.99 3.17 0.23
N LEU A 138 23.78 2.71 0.58
CA LEU A 138 23.30 2.70 1.96
C LEU A 138 23.66 1.41 2.74
N ASP A 139 24.25 0.43 2.06
CA ASP A 139 24.44 -0.93 2.58
C ASP A 139 23.15 -1.59 3.08
N GLN A 140 22.02 -1.30 2.43
CA GLN A 140 20.69 -1.78 2.85
C GLN A 140 20.13 -2.81 1.87
N ALA A 141 19.61 -3.91 2.40
CA ALA A 141 18.79 -4.81 1.60
C ALA A 141 17.39 -4.19 1.37
N MET A 142 16.89 -4.24 0.14
CA MET A 142 15.60 -3.70 -0.27
C MET A 142 14.75 -4.74 -0.98
N LEU A 143 13.46 -4.79 -0.66
CA LEU A 143 12.51 -5.65 -1.35
C LEU A 143 11.97 -4.93 -2.60
N ALA A 144 12.16 -5.53 -3.77
CA ALA A 144 11.70 -5.05 -5.06
C ALA A 144 10.42 -5.80 -5.46
N CYS A 145 9.32 -5.07 -5.70
CA CYS A 145 8.08 -5.58 -6.26
C CYS A 145 7.91 -4.98 -7.65
N ILE A 146 7.60 -5.79 -8.65
CA ILE A 146 7.49 -5.33 -10.05
C ILE A 146 6.03 -5.02 -10.37
N GLU A 147 5.76 -3.82 -10.88
CA GLU A 147 4.46 -3.44 -11.43
C GLU A 147 4.29 -4.00 -12.84
N LEU A 148 3.17 -4.66 -13.12
CA LEU A 148 2.82 -5.17 -14.44
C LEU A 148 1.78 -4.26 -15.11
N ASP A 149 1.98 -3.94 -16.38
CA ASP A 149 0.96 -3.28 -17.19
C ASP A 149 -0.12 -4.30 -17.59
N VAL A 150 -1.27 -4.23 -16.92
CA VAL A 150 -2.42 -5.12 -17.14
C VAL A 150 -3.45 -4.53 -18.11
N GLY A 151 -3.04 -3.62 -19.00
CA GLY A 151 -3.85 -3.19 -20.16
C GLY A 151 -4.46 -1.79 -20.07
N LEU A 152 -4.21 -1.02 -18.99
CA LEU A 152 -4.60 0.39 -18.94
C LEU A 152 -3.45 1.36 -19.27
N HIS A 153 -2.24 0.85 -19.47
CA HIS A 153 -1.07 1.66 -19.83
C HIS A 153 -0.80 2.82 -18.86
N ARG A 154 -1.18 2.65 -17.58
CA ARG A 154 -1.01 3.65 -16.51
C ARG A 154 0.32 3.55 -15.78
N GLY A 155 1.13 2.54 -16.12
CA GLY A 155 2.38 2.19 -15.47
C GLY A 155 2.65 0.69 -15.63
N GLY A 156 3.80 0.24 -15.16
CA GLY A 156 4.19 -1.15 -15.18
C GLY A 156 4.90 -1.62 -16.46
N VAL A 157 5.48 -2.81 -16.32
CA VAL A 157 6.23 -3.50 -17.37
C VAL A 157 5.29 -3.98 -18.46
N ARG A 158 5.63 -3.72 -19.72
CA ARG A 158 4.73 -3.89 -20.88
C ARG A 158 4.96 -5.15 -21.69
N ASN A 159 6.13 -5.76 -21.56
CA ASN A 159 6.53 -6.92 -22.35
C ASN A 159 7.51 -7.81 -21.58
N ASP A 160 7.63 -9.04 -22.06
CA ASP A 160 8.43 -10.08 -21.41
C ASP A 160 9.93 -9.74 -21.42
N GLU A 161 10.43 -9.09 -22.47
CA GLU A 161 11.84 -8.69 -22.56
C GLU A 161 12.23 -7.72 -21.43
N GLN A 162 11.43 -6.69 -21.20
CA GLN A 162 11.63 -5.73 -20.12
C GLN A 162 11.50 -6.41 -18.75
N LEU A 163 10.54 -7.34 -18.60
CA LEU A 163 10.34 -8.09 -17.36
C LEU A 163 11.56 -8.95 -17.02
N LEU A 164 12.05 -9.72 -18.01
CA LEU A 164 13.22 -10.59 -17.86
C LEU A 164 14.45 -9.76 -17.50
N ALA A 165 14.70 -8.65 -18.20
CA ALA A 165 15.81 -7.75 -17.89
C ALA A 165 15.74 -7.24 -16.43
N MET A 166 14.56 -6.84 -15.95
CA MET A 166 14.40 -6.39 -14.57
C MET A 166 14.64 -7.51 -13.55
N LEU A 167 14.17 -8.72 -13.83
CA LEU A 167 14.40 -9.88 -12.95
C LEU A 167 15.88 -10.24 -12.88
N GLU A 168 16.58 -10.29 -14.01
CA GLU A 168 18.02 -10.54 -14.09
C GLU A 168 18.82 -9.48 -13.32
N MET A 169 18.46 -8.19 -13.45
CA MET A 169 19.09 -7.11 -12.69
C MET A 169 18.88 -7.24 -11.18
N ILE A 170 17.68 -7.64 -10.75
CA ILE A 170 17.37 -7.86 -9.33
C ILE A 170 18.14 -9.09 -8.80
N GLU A 171 18.21 -10.18 -9.57
CA GLU A 171 18.93 -11.40 -9.18
C GLU A 171 20.45 -11.17 -9.09
N ALA A 172 21.02 -10.37 -9.99
CA ALA A 172 22.43 -10.02 -9.97
C ALA A 172 22.82 -9.07 -8.82
N SER A 173 21.84 -8.40 -8.19
CA SER A 173 22.09 -7.47 -7.11
C SER A 173 22.37 -8.20 -5.78
N PRO A 174 23.41 -7.81 -5.03
CA PRO A 174 23.63 -8.32 -3.68
C PRO A 174 22.68 -7.69 -2.63
N ARG A 175 21.88 -6.68 -3.02
CA ARG A 175 21.09 -5.86 -2.08
C ARG A 175 19.61 -5.72 -2.47
N LEU A 176 19.22 -6.03 -3.70
CA LEU A 176 17.81 -6.09 -4.09
C LEU A 176 17.30 -7.52 -4.02
N HIS A 177 16.13 -7.72 -3.44
CA HIS A 177 15.48 -9.02 -3.38
C HIS A 177 14.09 -8.95 -4.03
N PHE A 178 13.84 -9.82 -4.99
CA PHE A 178 12.52 -9.95 -5.60
C PHE A 178 11.47 -10.33 -4.55
N SER A 179 10.33 -9.63 -4.56
CA SER A 179 9.28 -9.76 -3.55
C SER A 179 7.87 -9.97 -4.12
N GLY A 180 7.76 -10.13 -5.44
CA GLY A 180 6.51 -10.42 -6.14
C GLY A 180 6.12 -9.39 -7.18
N PHE A 181 4.92 -9.58 -7.74
CA PHE A 181 4.32 -8.71 -8.74
C PHE A 181 3.14 -7.92 -8.18
N MET A 182 2.84 -6.76 -8.78
CA MET A 182 1.65 -5.97 -8.51
C MET A 182 1.02 -5.56 -9.85
N GLY A 183 -0.28 -5.83 -10.01
CA GLY A 183 -1.08 -5.33 -11.12
C GLY A 183 -2.23 -4.49 -10.58
N TYR A 184 -2.57 -3.41 -11.29
CA TYR A 184 -3.73 -2.58 -10.96
C TYR A 184 -4.75 -2.59 -12.11
N GLU A 185 -5.85 -3.32 -11.89
CA GLU A 185 -6.86 -3.66 -12.92
C GLU A 185 -8.25 -3.03 -12.66
N PRO A 186 -8.39 -1.70 -12.49
CA PRO A 186 -9.67 -1.07 -12.17
C PRO A 186 -10.70 -1.16 -13.32
N HIS A 187 -10.32 -1.72 -14.47
CA HIS A 187 -11.21 -1.97 -15.60
C HIS A 187 -11.98 -3.29 -15.46
N VAL A 188 -11.54 -4.23 -14.61
CA VAL A 188 -12.21 -5.53 -14.42
C VAL A 188 -13.66 -5.36 -13.96
N VAL A 189 -13.94 -4.36 -13.12
CA VAL A 189 -15.32 -4.04 -12.69
C VAL A 189 -16.22 -3.50 -13.82
N LYS A 190 -15.64 -3.19 -14.98
CA LYS A 190 -16.35 -2.74 -16.19
C LYS A 190 -16.44 -3.82 -17.27
N VAL A 191 -15.80 -4.98 -17.05
CA VAL A 191 -15.95 -6.12 -17.95
C VAL A 191 -17.37 -6.66 -17.75
N PRO A 192 -18.19 -6.78 -18.81
CA PRO A 192 -19.48 -7.44 -18.70
C PRO A 192 -19.25 -8.83 -18.12
N LEU A 193 -19.94 -9.19 -17.04
CA LEU A 193 -19.98 -10.56 -16.59
C LEU A 193 -20.64 -11.35 -17.71
N GLY A 194 -19.84 -12.01 -18.55
CA GLY A 194 -20.34 -13.02 -19.48
C GLY A 194 -21.10 -14.07 -18.69
N GLU A 195 -22.17 -14.61 -19.27
CA GLU A 195 -22.96 -15.67 -18.65
C GLU A 195 -22.04 -16.75 -18.10
N ALA A 196 -22.28 -17.15 -16.85
CA ALA A 196 -21.54 -18.23 -16.22
C ALA A 196 -21.57 -19.44 -17.15
N ILE A 197 -20.39 -19.91 -17.58
CA ILE A 197 -20.28 -21.17 -18.31
C ILE A 197 -20.69 -22.25 -17.31
N THR A 198 -21.94 -22.71 -17.45
CA THR A 198 -22.52 -23.87 -16.75
C THR A 198 -21.84 -25.16 -17.18
#